data_AF-A0A2V2B726-F1
#
_entry.id   AF-A0A2V2B726-F1
#
_cell.length_a   1.000
_cell.length_b   1.000
_cell.length_c   1.000
_cell.angle_alpha   90.00
_cell.angle_beta   90.00
_cell.angle_gamma   90.00
#
_symmetry.space_group_name_H-M   'P 1'
#
loop_
_entity.id
_entity.type
_entity.pdbx_description
1 polymer ?
#
loop_
_entity_poly.entity_id
_entity_poly.type
_entity_poly.pdbx_seq_one_letter_code
_entity_poly.pdbx_strand_id
1 'polypeptide(L)'
;MNTSLSYTEQRFKEIKACLSLLRVLVNQPDEEDREELIQGTLWRLANEITGTVTDWTLARPRLPLASVQAWSEARRLVLTEADDLASYLWQSAKNELRSLLSESYT
;
A
#
# COMPACT_ATOMS: atom_id res chain seq x y z
N MET A 1 -22.12 -23.59 1.32
CA MET A 1 -21.87 -22.68 0.18
C MET A 1 -20.49 -22.08 0.37
N ASN A 2 -19.52 -22.40 -0.48
CA ASN A 2 -18.22 -21.72 -0.47
C ASN A 2 -18.42 -20.36 -1.15
N THR A 3 -18.52 -19.29 -0.36
CA THR A 3 -18.54 -17.92 -0.88
C THR A 3 -17.11 -17.53 -1.24
N SER A 4 -16.74 -17.78 -2.50
CA SER A 4 -15.54 -17.16 -3.07
C SER A 4 -15.75 -15.65 -3.06
N LEU A 5 -14.82 -14.90 -2.47
CA LEU A 5 -14.82 -13.44 -2.56
C LEU A 5 -14.64 -13.03 -4.02
N SER A 6 -15.25 -11.91 -4.42
CA SER A 6 -14.89 -11.26 -5.67
C SER A 6 -13.43 -10.80 -5.63
N TYR A 7 -12.81 -10.67 -6.81
CA TYR A 7 -11.43 -10.19 -6.93
C TYR A 7 -11.21 -8.88 -6.16
N THR A 8 -12.13 -7.91 -6.31
CA THR A 8 -12.06 -6.62 -5.63
C THR A 8 -12.19 -6.74 -4.11
N GLU A 9 -13.09 -7.60 -3.61
CA GLU A 9 -13.21 -7.84 -2.16
C GLU A 9 -11.93 -8.48 -1.58
N GLN A 10 -11.31 -9.38 -2.34
CA GLN A 10 -10.03 -9.96 -1.97
C GLN A 10 -8.94 -8.88 -1.88
N ARG A 11 -8.84 -7.97 -2.85
CA ARG A 11 -7.90 -6.84 -2.80
C ARG A 11 -8.10 -5.96 -1.55
N PHE A 12 -9.35 -5.64 -1.20
CA PHE A 12 -9.62 -4.88 0.02
C PHE A 12 -9.26 -5.64 1.30
N LYS A 13 -9.38 -6.97 1.32
CA LYS A 13 -8.91 -7.79 2.43
C LYS A 13 -7.38 -7.73 2.56
N GLU A 14 -6.66 -7.81 1.45
CA GLU A 14 -5.19 -7.70 1.42
C GLU A 14 -4.70 -6.30 1.82
N ILE A 15 -5.39 -5.22 1.38
CA ILE A 15 -5.12 -3.85 1.82
C ILE A 15 -5.20 -3.75 3.36
N LYS A 16 -6.27 -4.31 3.96
CA LYS A 16 -6.43 -4.33 5.42
C LYS A 16 -5.33 -5.13 6.10
N ALA A 17 -4.93 -6.26 5.54
CA ALA A 17 -3.84 -7.08 6.07
C ALA A 17 -2.51 -6.31 6.08
N CYS A 18 -2.19 -5.59 5.00
CA CYS A 18 -0.99 -4.75 4.91
C CYS A 18 -1.00 -3.65 5.98
N LEU A 19 -2.13 -2.96 6.19
CA LEU A 19 -2.23 -1.93 7.24
C LEU A 19 -2.07 -2.51 8.64
N SER A 20 -2.64 -3.68 8.91
CA SER A 20 -2.47 -4.37 10.19
C SER A 20 -1.02 -4.76 10.43
N LEU A 21 -0.32 -5.27 9.42
CA LEU A 21 1.09 -5.60 9.52
C LEU A 21 1.96 -4.36 9.73
N LEU A 22 1.72 -3.27 8.98
CA LEU A 22 2.41 -2.00 9.18
C LEU A 22 2.26 -1.49 10.61
N ARG A 23 1.06 -1.55 11.19
CA ARG A 23 0.85 -1.19 12.60
C ARG A 23 1.69 -2.00 13.57
N VAL A 24 1.89 -3.29 13.30
CA VAL A 24 2.72 -4.15 14.15
C VAL A 24 4.19 -3.76 14.00
N LEU A 25 4.70 -3.71 12.77
CA LEU A 25 6.11 -3.42 12.48
C LEU A 25 6.54 -2.04 12.96
N VAL A 26 5.71 -1.00 12.82
CA VAL A 26 6.10 0.34 13.26
C VAL A 26 6.22 0.44 14.79
N ASN A 27 5.51 -0.41 15.53
CA ASN A 27 5.53 -0.45 17.00
C ASN A 27 6.52 -1.48 17.58
N GLN A 28 7.29 -2.18 16.73
CA GLN A 28 8.29 -3.17 17.15
C GLN A 28 9.69 -2.72 16.67
N PRO A 29 10.35 -1.78 17.37
CA PRO A 29 11.61 -1.19 16.92
C PRO A 29 12.78 -2.19 16.86
N ASP A 30 12.69 -3.32 17.58
CA ASP A 30 13.77 -4.31 17.73
C ASP A 30 13.65 -5.52 16.77
N GLU A 31 12.71 -5.49 15.83
CA GLU A 31 12.55 -6.58 14.85
C GLU A 31 13.70 -6.59 13.84
N GLU A 32 14.39 -7.73 13.72
CA GLU A 32 15.38 -7.97 12.67
C GLU A 32 14.70 -7.82 11.29
N ASP A 33 15.34 -7.14 10.34
CA ASP A 33 14.79 -6.86 9.01
C ASP A 33 13.51 -6.00 8.97
N ARG A 34 13.18 -5.28 10.06
CA ARG A 34 12.01 -4.37 10.12
C ARG A 34 11.90 -3.45 8.91
N GLU A 35 13.02 -2.88 8.47
CA GLU A 35 13.08 -1.95 7.35
C GLU A 35 12.62 -2.61 6.05
N GLU A 36 13.14 -3.80 5.76
CA GLU A 36 12.78 -4.60 4.58
C GLU A 36 11.32 -5.04 4.65
N LEU A 37 10.84 -5.44 5.84
CA LEU A 37 9.44 -5.82 6.05
C LEU A 37 8.49 -4.64 5.85
N ILE A 38 8.83 -3.45 6.35
CA ILE A 38 8.03 -2.23 6.11
C ILE A 38 8.05 -1.90 4.62
N GLN A 39 9.21 -1.93 3.96
CA GLN A 39 9.32 -1.65 2.53
C GLN A 39 8.47 -2.61 1.69
N GLY A 40 8.65 -3.92 1.91
CA GLY A 40 7.89 -4.95 1.20
C GLY A 40 6.39 -4.85 1.45
N THR A 41 5.97 -4.53 2.67
CA THR A 41 4.55 -4.32 3.00
C THR A 41 3.98 -3.09 2.30
N LEU A 42 4.74 -2.00 2.20
CA LEU A 42 4.33 -0.80 1.47
C LEU A 42 4.21 -1.04 -0.05
N TRP A 43 5.13 -1.79 -0.65
CA TRP A 43 5.06 -2.17 -2.06
C TRP A 43 3.87 -3.08 -2.34
N ARG A 44 3.63 -4.07 -1.47
CA ARG A 44 2.43 -4.91 -1.56
C ARG A 44 1.17 -4.06 -1.47
N LEU A 45 1.09 -3.15 -0.50
CA LEU A 45 -0.04 -2.22 -0.39
C LEU A 45 -0.25 -1.41 -1.68
N ALA A 46 0.81 -0.89 -2.29
CA ALA A 46 0.73 -0.17 -3.55
C ALA A 46 0.15 -1.04 -4.67
N ASN A 47 0.61 -2.29 -4.80
CA ASN A 47 0.09 -3.26 -5.77
C ASN A 47 -1.38 -3.64 -5.51
N GLU A 48 -1.78 -3.84 -4.26
CA GLU A 48 -3.19 -4.13 -3.95
C GLU A 48 -4.09 -2.92 -4.29
N ILE A 49 -3.60 -1.70 -4.05
CA ILE A 49 -4.30 -0.46 -4.40
C ILE A 49 -4.45 -0.33 -5.92
N THR A 50 -3.42 -0.58 -6.73
CA THR A 50 -3.54 -0.53 -8.19
C THR A 50 -4.53 -1.57 -8.71
N GLY A 51 -4.59 -2.75 -8.08
CA GLY A 51 -5.62 -3.76 -8.33
C GLY A 51 -7.06 -3.32 -8.05
N THR A 52 -7.27 -2.17 -7.39
CA THR A 52 -8.60 -1.58 -7.17
C THR A 52 -9.01 -0.52 -8.18
N VAL A 53 -8.13 -0.17 -9.14
CA VAL A 53 -8.47 0.77 -10.22
C VAL A 53 -9.66 0.26 -11.00
N THR A 54 -10.68 1.11 -11.12
CA THR A 54 -11.95 0.73 -11.79
C THR A 54 -11.95 1.03 -13.28
N ASP A 55 -11.06 1.93 -13.72
CA ASP A 55 -10.98 2.37 -15.12
C ASP A 55 -9.53 2.78 -15.46
N TRP A 56 -8.88 1.96 -16.27
CA TRP A 56 -7.53 2.17 -16.77
C TRP A 56 -7.47 2.96 -18.08
N THR A 57 -8.61 3.29 -18.69
CA THR A 57 -8.65 4.01 -19.97
C THR A 57 -8.41 5.51 -19.82
N LEU A 58 -8.40 6.00 -18.57
CA LEU A 58 -8.22 7.41 -18.23
C LEU A 58 -6.75 7.74 -17.97
N ALA A 59 -6.31 8.92 -18.45
CA ALA A 59 -4.94 9.40 -18.28
C ALA A 59 -4.49 9.49 -16.82
N ARG A 60 -5.47 9.47 -15.90
CA ARG A 60 -5.29 9.35 -14.47
C ARG A 60 -6.25 8.28 -13.96
N PRO A 61 -5.75 7.09 -13.59
CA PRO A 61 -6.57 6.01 -13.05
C PRO A 61 -7.43 6.48 -11.88
N ARG A 62 -8.70 6.08 -11.86
CA ARG A 62 -9.61 6.38 -10.75
C ARG A 62 -9.51 5.27 -9.70
N LEU A 63 -9.20 5.68 -8.48
CA LEU A 63 -9.14 4.80 -7.32
C LEU A 63 -10.39 4.95 -6.45
N PRO A 64 -10.89 3.86 -5.85
CA PRO A 64 -11.88 3.94 -4.78
C PRO A 64 -11.37 4.78 -3.61
N LEU A 65 -12.27 5.53 -2.97
CA LEU A 65 -11.93 6.35 -1.80
C LEU A 65 -11.25 5.52 -0.70
N ALA A 66 -11.71 4.28 -0.47
CA ALA A 66 -11.13 3.38 0.53
C ALA A 66 -9.64 3.09 0.27
N SER A 67 -9.24 2.93 -1.00
CA SER A 67 -7.84 2.69 -1.37
C SER A 67 -6.98 3.93 -1.11
N VAL A 68 -7.51 5.12 -1.40
CA VAL A 68 -6.84 6.40 -1.10
C VAL A 68 -6.70 6.62 0.41
N GLN A 69 -7.74 6.30 1.18
CA GLN A 69 -7.71 6.38 2.64
C GLN A 69 -6.69 5.41 3.24
N ALA A 70 -6.63 4.18 2.74
CA ALA A 70 -5.62 3.20 3.15
C ALA A 70 -4.20 3.68 2.87
N TRP A 71 -3.94 4.25 1.69
CA TRP A 71 -2.64 4.84 1.37
C TRP A 71 -2.27 5.99 2.33
N SER A 72 -3.23 6.88 2.61
CA SER A 72 -3.03 7.96 3.57
C SER A 72 -2.79 7.45 4.99
N GLU A 73 -3.37 6.33 5.38
CA GLU A 73 -3.17 5.73 6.69
C GLU A 73 -1.78 5.11 6.82
N ALA A 74 -1.34 4.34 5.81
CA ALA A 74 0.02 3.81 5.76
C ALA A 74 1.07 4.91 5.89
N ARG A 75 0.86 6.05 5.20
CA ARG A 75 1.72 7.23 5.35
C ARG A 75 1.84 7.69 6.80
N ARG A 76 0.70 7.80 7.50
CA ARG A 76 0.68 8.27 8.89
C ARG A 76 1.41 7.29 9.80
N LEU A 77 1.21 5.99 9.60
CA LEU A 77 1.87 4.94 10.40
C LEU A 77 3.39 5.00 10.26
N VAL A 78 3.89 5.07 9.03
CA VAL A 78 5.34 5.04 8.77
C VAL A 78 6.02 6.35 9.18
N LEU A 79 5.39 7.50 8.93
CA LEU A 79 5.95 8.82 9.26
C LEU A 79 5.59 9.29 10.67
N THR A 80 5.28 8.37 11.61
CA THR A 80 4.93 8.73 13.00
C THR A 80 6.12 9.36 13.72
N GLU A 81 7.33 8.89 13.42
CA GLU A 81 8.58 9.49 13.91
C GLU A 81 9.30 10.17 12.73
N ALA A 82 9.78 11.39 12.95
CA ALA A 82 10.50 12.16 11.94
C ALA A 82 11.94 11.63 11.81
N ASP A 83 12.04 10.44 11.20
CA ASP A 83 13.30 9.76 10.89
C ASP A 83 13.55 9.79 9.37
N ASP A 84 14.82 9.90 8.99
CA ASP A 84 15.29 9.89 7.61
C ASP A 84 14.96 8.55 6.94
N LEU A 85 15.02 7.45 7.69
CA LEU A 85 14.65 6.12 7.23
C LEU A 85 13.17 6.03 6.86
N ALA A 86 12.28 6.52 7.73
CA ALA A 86 10.84 6.54 7.48
C ALA A 86 10.50 7.35 6.21
N SER A 87 11.21 8.48 6.02
CA SER A 87 11.08 9.32 4.83
C SER A 87 11.55 8.59 3.57
N TYR A 88 12.68 7.90 3.63
CA TYR A 88 13.21 7.09 2.52
C TYR A 88 12.24 5.96 2.12
N LEU A 89 11.77 5.16 3.08
CA LEU A 89 10.84 4.06 2.85
C LEU A 89 9.54 4.55 2.21
N TRP A 90 9.00 5.66 2.71
CA TRP A 90 7.79 6.26 2.14
C TRP A 90 8.00 6.76 0.71
N GLN A 91 9.14 7.39 0.41
CA GLN A 91 9.42 7.88 -0.94
C GLN A 91 9.63 6.73 -1.92
N SER A 92 10.29 5.64 -1.49
CA SER A 92 10.39 4.41 -2.28
C SER A 92 9.00 3.87 -2.63
N ALA A 93 8.12 3.70 -1.63
CA ALA A 93 6.76 3.21 -1.84
C ALA A 93 5.90 4.13 -2.73
N LYS A 94 6.05 5.45 -2.60
CA LYS A 94 5.37 6.43 -3.46
C LYS A 94 5.84 6.33 -4.91
N ASN A 95 7.14 6.12 -5.13
CA ASN A 95 7.68 5.93 -6.47
C ASN A 95 7.14 4.63 -7.10
N GLU A 96 7.04 3.56 -6.32
CA GLU A 96 6.47 2.28 -6.74
C GLU A 96 5.00 2.43 -7.16
N LEU A 97 4.16 2.99 -6.28
CA LEU A 97 2.75 3.25 -6.61
C LEU A 97 2.60 4.10 -7.87
N ARG A 98 3.47 5.10 -8.05
CA ARG A 98 3.46 5.93 -9.26
C ARG A 98 3.81 5.10 -10.51
N SER A 99 4.82 4.23 -10.43
CA SER A 99 5.19 3.33 -11.54
C SER A 99 4.00 2.48 -11.94
N LEU A 100 3.42 1.75 -10.98
CA LEU A 100 2.30 0.84 -11.21
C LEU A 100 1.06 1.54 -11.79
N LEU A 101 0.79 2.79 -11.38
CA LEU A 101 -0.33 3.57 -11.93
C LEU A 101 -0.04 4.14 -13.33
N SER A 102 1.23 4.22 -13.72
CA SER A 102 1.66 4.74 -15.03
C SER A 102 1.85 3.66 -16.10
N GLU A 103 1.95 2.39 -15.72
CA GLU A 103 2.19 1.24 -16.62
C GLU A 103 1.04 0.95 -17.61
N SER A 104 -0.11 1.63 -17.49
CA SER A 104 -1.27 1.49 -18.40
C SER A 104 -1.21 2.39 -19.64
N TYR A 105 -0.17 3.23 -19.78
CA TYR A 105 0.04 4.09 -20.94
C TYR A 105 1.30 3.71 -21.72
N THR A 106 1.22 2.65 -22.50
CA THR A 106 2.12 2.36 -23.63
C THR A 106 1.33 1.77 -24.78
#